data_AF-A0A6P0S8A6-F1
#
_entry.id   AF-A0A6P0S8A6-F1
#
_cell.length_a   1.000
_cell.length_b   1.000
_cell.length_c   1.000
_cell.angle_alpha   90.00
_cell.angle_beta   90.00
_cell.angle_gamma   90.00
#
_symmetry.space_group_name_H-M   'P 1'
#
loop_
_entity.id
_entity.type
_entity.pdbx_description
1 polymer ?
#
loop_
_entity_poly.entity_id
_entity_poly.type
_entity_poly.pdbx_seq_one_letter_code
_entity_poly.pdbx_strand_id
1 'polypeptide(L)'
;YLKCTLTPGDVLYIPRGHWHYAVALDQPSLHLTLGIHCQTGVDFLDWLVSELRENEAWRESLPLRFDAEPLDLDNLIQNLKQYVTNSDIQERYNRYLDGLVKPLARYSLPAQAGFNIFPNGLETRFSNPKFKRLKISQLPDHNGYKIIVSGKEIILGGVTDSLVENLFTRETFTGSDVMTWLPGFDWEVDVVPLLTHLVTEGIIFVDTTV
;
A
#
# COMPACT_ATOMS: atom_id res chain seq x y z
N TYR A 1 -11.88 33.91 -13.61
CA TYR A 1 -12.72 33.20 -12.63
C TYR A 1 -13.89 32.57 -13.36
N LEU A 2 -14.15 31.28 -13.13
CA LEU A 2 -15.22 30.52 -13.79
C LEU A 2 -16.50 30.61 -12.96
N LYS A 3 -17.65 30.82 -13.63
CA LYS A 3 -18.98 30.69 -13.03
C LYS A 3 -19.79 29.78 -13.95
N CYS A 4 -20.26 28.66 -13.43
CA CYS A 4 -21.07 27.69 -14.17
C CYS A 4 -22.09 27.03 -13.24
N THR A 5 -23.10 26.42 -13.85
CA THR A 5 -24.06 25.53 -13.18
C THR A 5 -23.81 24.13 -13.72
N LEU A 6 -23.59 23.18 -12.82
CA LEU A 6 -23.37 21.78 -13.18
C LEU A 6 -24.68 21.00 -13.13
N THR A 7 -24.85 20.08 -14.06
CA THR A 7 -25.97 19.14 -14.16
C THR A 7 -25.51 17.71 -13.82
N PRO A 8 -26.43 16.77 -13.51
CA PRO A 8 -26.04 15.39 -13.22
C PRO A 8 -25.19 14.77 -14.34
N GLY A 9 -23.98 14.34 -14.00
CA GLY A 9 -23.01 13.77 -14.94
C GLY A 9 -21.87 14.72 -15.35
N ASP A 10 -22.00 16.02 -15.10
CA ASP A 10 -20.94 16.99 -15.38
C ASP A 10 -19.75 16.83 -14.42
N VAL A 11 -18.55 17.09 -14.94
CA VAL A 11 -17.31 17.06 -14.18
C VAL A 11 -16.60 18.42 -14.29
N LEU A 12 -16.23 18.98 -13.14
CA LEU A 12 -15.44 20.20 -13.07
C LEU A 12 -14.08 19.92 -12.44
N TYR A 13 -13.01 20.09 -13.22
CA TYR A 13 -11.65 20.03 -12.69
C TYR A 13 -11.22 21.39 -12.13
N ILE A 14 -10.70 21.38 -10.90
CA ILE A 14 -10.19 22.56 -10.20
C ILE A 14 -8.72 22.30 -9.86
N PRO A 15 -7.76 23.02 -10.47
CA PRO A 15 -6.35 22.85 -10.15
C PRO A 15 -6.02 23.23 -8.70
N ARG A 16 -4.96 22.65 -8.14
CA ARG A 16 -4.48 22.98 -6.78
C ARG A 16 -4.23 24.48 -6.64
N GLY A 17 -4.70 25.06 -5.53
CA GLY A 17 -4.52 26.48 -5.23
C GLY A 17 -5.63 27.40 -5.77
N HIS A 18 -6.61 26.86 -6.51
CA HIS A 18 -7.76 27.63 -6.98
C HIS A 18 -8.88 27.65 -5.93
N TRP A 19 -9.24 28.85 -5.51
CA TRP A 19 -10.37 29.08 -4.61
C TRP A 19 -11.67 28.80 -5.36
N HIS A 20 -12.58 28.07 -4.72
CA HIS A 20 -13.88 27.77 -5.28
C HIS A 20 -14.96 27.81 -4.20
N TYR A 21 -16.19 28.06 -4.62
CA TYR A 21 -17.36 28.11 -3.78
C TYR A 21 -18.52 27.47 -4.54
N ALA A 22 -19.20 26.52 -3.91
CA ALA A 22 -20.30 25.76 -4.51
C ALA A 22 -21.56 25.93 -3.66
N VAL A 23 -22.70 26.16 -4.33
CA VAL A 23 -24.00 26.34 -3.70
C VAL A 23 -25.02 25.52 -4.46
N ALA A 24 -25.85 24.77 -3.74
CA ALA A 24 -27.02 24.11 -4.31
C ALA A 24 -28.07 25.17 -4.69
N LEU A 25 -28.68 25.01 -5.86
CA LEU A 25 -29.76 25.89 -6.31
C LEU A 25 -31.11 25.44 -5.72
N ASP A 26 -32.15 25.39 -6.53
CA ASP A 26 -33.53 25.20 -6.07
C ASP A 26 -33.87 23.76 -5.63
N GLN A 27 -32.98 22.80 -5.89
CA GLN A 27 -33.18 21.40 -5.58
C GLN A 27 -32.00 20.80 -4.80
N PRO A 28 -32.24 19.76 -3.97
CA PRO A 28 -31.16 19.00 -3.36
C PRO A 28 -30.16 18.50 -4.42
N SER A 29 -28.88 18.68 -4.15
CA SER A 29 -27.79 18.27 -5.04
C SER A 29 -26.73 17.48 -4.27
N LEU A 30 -26.17 16.45 -4.90
CA LEU A 30 -25.00 15.72 -4.40
C LEU A 30 -23.84 15.93 -5.37
N HIS A 31 -22.66 16.29 -4.86
CA HIS A 31 -21.42 16.30 -5.63
C HIS A 31 -20.40 15.34 -5.01
N LEU A 32 -19.63 14.68 -5.87
CA LEU A 32 -18.51 13.82 -5.47
C LEU A 32 -17.20 14.53 -5.78
N THR A 33 -16.37 14.78 -4.76
CA THR A 33 -15.04 15.38 -4.94
C THR A 33 -13.98 14.29 -5.00
N LEU A 34 -13.24 14.25 -6.11
CA LEU A 34 -12.07 13.39 -6.27
C LEU A 34 -10.80 14.22 -6.06
N GLY A 35 -10.17 14.05 -4.90
CA GLY A 35 -8.90 14.70 -4.59
C GLY A 35 -7.71 13.92 -5.13
N ILE A 36 -6.84 14.58 -5.91
CA ILE A 36 -5.55 14.01 -6.32
C ILE A 36 -4.48 14.63 -5.42
N HIS A 37 -3.84 13.80 -4.59
CA HIS A 37 -2.76 14.20 -3.71
C HIS A 37 -1.42 13.76 -4.29
N CYS A 38 -0.56 14.73 -4.59
CA CYS A 38 0.80 14.48 -5.06
C CYS A 38 1.79 14.71 -3.91
N GLN A 39 2.76 13.80 -3.80
CA GLN A 39 3.91 14.01 -2.93
C GLN A 39 4.78 15.16 -3.47
N THR A 40 5.40 15.88 -2.56
CA THR A 40 6.35 16.96 -2.84
C THR A 40 7.76 16.54 -2.43
N GLY A 41 8.76 17.35 -2.79
CA GLY A 41 10.12 17.13 -2.32
C GLY A 41 10.27 17.24 -0.81
N VAL A 42 9.39 17.97 -0.12
CA VAL A 42 9.38 18.06 1.34
C VAL A 42 8.93 16.74 1.96
N ASP A 43 7.88 16.12 1.41
CA ASP A 43 7.41 14.82 1.90
C ASP A 43 8.49 13.73 1.76
N PHE A 44 9.31 13.80 0.70
CA PHE A 44 10.49 12.95 0.55
C PHE A 44 11.53 13.20 1.66
N LEU A 45 11.80 14.46 2.01
CA LEU A 45 12.72 14.79 3.09
C LEU A 45 12.20 14.33 4.44
N ASP A 46 10.90 14.43 4.71
CA ASP A 46 10.28 13.93 5.94
C ASP A 46 10.42 12.39 6.07
N TRP A 47 10.21 11.68 4.95
CA TRP A 47 10.49 10.25 4.88
C TRP A 47 11.98 9.96 5.12
N LEU A 48 12.88 10.68 4.47
CA LEU A 48 14.32 10.49 4.61
C LEU A 48 14.78 10.74 6.05
N VAL A 49 14.25 11.75 6.73
CA VAL A 49 14.53 11.99 8.16
C VAL A 49 14.10 10.79 8.99
N SER A 50 12.97 10.15 8.66
CA SER A 50 12.52 8.94 9.36
C SER A 50 13.49 7.78 9.15
N GLU A 51 14.03 7.60 7.94
CA GLU A 51 15.05 6.58 7.66
C GLU A 51 16.37 6.85 8.41
N LEU A 52 16.79 8.12 8.47
CA LEU A 52 18.02 8.50 9.18
C LEU A 52 17.91 8.26 10.69
N ARG A 53 16.71 8.34 11.28
CA ARG A 53 16.51 8.03 12.71
C ARG A 53 16.86 6.58 13.06
N GLU A 54 16.69 5.66 12.12
CA GLU A 54 17.05 4.25 12.31
C GLU A 54 18.56 4.00 12.17
N ASN A 55 19.31 4.96 11.63
CA ASN A 55 20.75 4.87 11.48
C ASN A 55 21.48 5.46 12.72
N GLU A 56 22.26 4.61 13.39
CA GLU A 56 23.00 4.99 14.61
C GLU A 56 23.90 6.23 14.42
N ALA A 57 24.61 6.33 13.30
CA ALA A 57 25.51 7.46 13.02
C ALA A 57 24.79 8.81 12.99
N TRP A 58 23.50 8.82 12.66
CA TRP A 58 22.66 10.03 12.63
C TRP A 58 21.94 10.30 13.95
N ARG A 59 22.01 9.38 14.91
CA ARG A 59 21.51 9.56 16.29
C ARG A 59 22.58 10.09 17.24
N GLU A 60 23.85 10.11 16.83
CA GLU A 60 24.93 10.65 17.63
C GLU A 60 24.69 12.12 18.01
N SER A 61 25.11 12.50 19.22
CA SER A 61 24.93 13.86 19.69
C SER A 61 25.83 14.81 18.91
N LEU A 62 25.25 15.88 18.38
CA LEU A 62 26.05 16.98 17.85
C LEU A 62 26.84 17.64 18.99
N PRO A 63 28.02 18.21 18.69
CA PRO A 63 28.84 18.91 19.68
C PRO A 63 28.04 19.98 20.44
N LEU A 64 28.19 20.00 21.76
CA LEU A 64 27.60 21.04 22.61
C LEU A 64 28.21 22.40 22.27
N ARG A 65 27.36 23.41 22.07
CA ARG A 65 27.79 24.76 21.69
C ARG A 65 28.08 25.62 22.92
N PHE A 66 29.21 25.37 23.58
CA PHE A 66 29.79 26.25 24.59
C PHE A 66 31.20 26.63 24.12
N ASP A 67 31.37 27.86 23.63
CA ASP A 67 32.64 28.37 23.06
C ASP A 67 33.28 27.49 21.96
N ALA A 68 32.47 26.74 21.22
CA ALA A 68 32.92 25.73 20.26
C ALA A 68 33.22 26.31 18.87
N GLU A 69 34.20 25.69 18.17
CA GLU A 69 34.39 25.87 16.74
C GLU A 69 33.08 25.66 15.96
N PRO A 70 32.92 26.30 14.79
CA PRO A 70 31.73 26.12 13.97
C PRO A 70 31.47 24.63 13.73
N LEU A 71 30.20 24.21 13.88
CA LEU A 71 29.80 22.87 13.48
C LEU A 71 30.19 22.66 12.02
N ASP A 72 30.91 21.57 11.74
CA ASP A 72 31.30 21.21 10.39
C ASP A 72 30.09 20.71 9.60
N LEU A 73 29.34 21.68 9.07
CA LEU A 73 28.17 21.44 8.23
C LEU A 73 28.55 20.75 6.92
N ASP A 74 29.75 20.99 6.40
CA ASP A 74 30.20 20.39 5.15
C ASP A 74 30.40 18.89 5.32
N ASN A 75 30.98 18.46 6.45
CA ASN A 75 31.08 17.05 6.80
C ASN A 75 29.70 16.39 7.01
N LEU A 76 28.75 17.07 7.68
CA LEU A 76 27.37 16.56 7.81
C LEU A 76 26.68 16.41 6.45
N ILE A 77 26.83 17.38 5.55
CA ILE A 77 26.28 17.33 4.20
C ILE A 77 26.95 16.21 3.39
N GLN A 78 28.26 16.02 3.54
CA GLN A 78 28.98 14.95 2.87
C GLN A 78 28.51 13.56 3.35
N ASN A 79 28.33 13.38 4.65
CA ASN A 79 27.77 12.16 5.23
C ASN A 79 26.37 11.88 4.68
N LEU A 80 25.52 12.92 4.56
CA LEU A 80 24.18 12.77 3.96
C LEU A 80 24.27 12.34 2.50
N LYS A 81 25.12 13.00 1.70
CA LYS A 81 25.34 12.65 0.29
C LYS A 81 25.82 11.21 0.14
N GLN A 82 26.76 10.78 0.99
CA GLN A 82 27.27 9.41 0.98
C GLN A 82 26.18 8.41 1.33
N TYR A 83 25.39 8.68 2.37
CA TYR A 83 24.24 7.84 2.73
C TYR A 83 23.25 7.71 1.58
N VAL A 84 22.90 8.82 0.93
CA VAL A 84 21.92 8.82 -0.17
C VAL A 84 22.45 8.16 -1.44
N THR A 85 23.76 8.25 -1.70
CA THR A 85 24.37 7.72 -2.93
C THR A 85 24.69 6.22 -2.84
N ASN A 86 25.09 5.74 -1.66
CA ASN A 86 25.55 4.36 -1.47
C ASN A 86 24.46 3.41 -0.96
N SER A 87 23.21 3.85 -0.93
CA SER A 87 22.10 3.04 -0.43
C SER A 87 21.00 2.86 -1.48
N ASP A 88 20.18 1.85 -1.27
CA ASP A 88 18.99 1.54 -2.07
C ASP A 88 17.83 2.54 -1.83
N ILE A 89 18.12 3.80 -1.49
CA ILE A 89 17.12 4.82 -1.13
C ILE A 89 16.03 4.95 -2.19
N GLN A 90 16.38 4.90 -3.48
CA GLN A 90 15.39 4.98 -4.54
C GLN A 90 14.39 3.81 -4.46
N GLU A 91 14.87 2.59 -4.19
CA GLU A 91 13.99 1.42 -4.04
C GLU A 91 13.15 1.52 -2.77
N ARG A 92 13.75 1.90 -1.64
CA ARG A 92 13.05 2.05 -0.36
C ARG A 92 11.98 3.14 -0.41
N TYR A 93 12.28 4.28 -1.05
CA TYR A 93 11.30 5.36 -1.21
C TYR A 93 10.15 4.94 -2.12
N ASN A 94 10.42 4.24 -3.23
CA ASN A 94 9.36 3.69 -4.07
C ASN A 94 8.48 2.70 -3.29
N ARG A 95 9.07 1.84 -2.47
CA ARG A 95 8.34 0.91 -1.59
C ARG A 95 7.46 1.66 -0.58
N TYR A 96 7.97 2.75 -0.01
CA TYR A 96 7.19 3.65 0.85
C TYR A 96 6.01 4.27 0.10
N LEU A 97 6.22 4.80 -1.11
CA LEU A 97 5.16 5.37 -1.95
C LEU A 97 4.09 4.35 -2.35
N ASP A 98 4.48 3.11 -2.60
CA ASP A 98 3.55 2.00 -2.86
C ASP A 98 2.70 1.70 -1.63
N GLY A 99 3.22 1.96 -0.43
CA GLY A 99 2.51 1.78 0.83
C GLY A 99 1.67 2.95 1.33
N LEU A 100 1.87 4.16 0.79
CA LEU A 100 1.07 5.33 1.18
C LEU A 100 -0.42 5.18 0.84
N VAL A 101 -0.73 4.46 -0.24
CA VAL A 101 -2.11 4.14 -0.58
C VAL A 101 -2.55 2.99 0.31
N LYS A 102 -3.04 3.34 1.50
CA LYS A 102 -3.83 2.41 2.29
C LYS A 102 -5.13 2.20 1.53
N PRO A 103 -5.48 0.97 1.12
CA PRO A 103 -6.83 0.68 0.69
C PRO A 103 -7.78 1.18 1.78
N LEU A 104 -8.97 1.64 1.42
CA LEU A 104 -10.06 1.77 2.39
C LEU A 104 -10.33 0.35 2.91
N ALA A 105 -9.56 -0.07 3.91
CA ALA A 105 -9.67 -1.36 4.54
C ALA A 105 -11.00 -1.34 5.29
N ARG A 106 -12.01 -1.97 4.71
CA ARG A 106 -13.17 -2.39 5.48
C ARG A 106 -12.66 -3.48 6.41
N TYR A 107 -12.19 -3.13 7.61
CA TYR A 107 -11.91 -4.12 8.63
C TYR A 107 -13.18 -4.96 8.81
N SER A 108 -13.14 -6.24 8.42
CA SER A 108 -14.26 -7.17 8.55
C SER A 108 -13.98 -8.09 9.73
N LEU A 109 -14.50 -7.71 10.89
CA LEU A 109 -14.49 -8.61 12.04
C LEU A 109 -15.55 -9.70 11.82
N PRO A 110 -15.26 -10.96 12.22
CA PRO A 110 -14.09 -11.38 13.00
C PRO A 110 -12.91 -11.90 12.15
N ALA A 111 -13.07 -12.01 10.83
CA ALA A 111 -12.11 -12.64 9.93
C ALA A 111 -10.71 -11.99 9.94
N GLN A 112 -10.62 -10.65 9.90
CA GLN A 112 -9.33 -9.95 9.97
C GLN A 112 -8.61 -10.14 11.32
N ALA A 113 -9.31 -10.55 12.37
CA ALA A 113 -8.71 -10.87 13.67
C ALA A 113 -8.25 -12.34 13.76
N GLY A 114 -8.33 -13.11 12.68
CA GLY A 114 -7.90 -14.52 12.65
C GLY A 114 -9.02 -15.53 12.93
N PHE A 115 -10.25 -15.07 13.15
CA PHE A 115 -11.35 -15.94 13.58
C PHE A 115 -12.34 -16.22 12.45
N ASN A 116 -12.75 -17.48 12.32
CA ASN A 116 -13.77 -17.91 11.35
C ASN A 116 -13.48 -17.42 9.92
N ILE A 117 -12.23 -17.57 9.46
CA ILE A 117 -11.80 -17.12 8.13
C ILE A 117 -12.43 -17.96 7.02
N PHE A 118 -12.70 -19.24 7.28
CA PHE A 118 -13.26 -20.20 6.31
C PHE A 118 -14.64 -20.71 6.75
N PRO A 119 -15.66 -19.85 6.87
CA PRO A 119 -16.97 -20.25 7.37
C PRO A 119 -17.63 -21.35 6.54
N ASN A 120 -17.28 -21.46 5.25
CA ASN A 120 -17.80 -22.45 4.31
C ASN A 120 -16.70 -23.36 3.73
N GLY A 121 -15.55 -23.48 4.42
CA GLY A 121 -14.42 -24.27 3.92
C GLY A 121 -13.99 -23.82 2.51
N LEU A 122 -13.93 -24.76 1.57
CA LEU A 122 -13.59 -24.52 0.16
C LEU A 122 -14.54 -23.54 -0.55
N GLU A 123 -15.81 -23.48 -0.14
CA GLU A 123 -16.80 -22.58 -0.73
C GLU A 123 -16.78 -21.17 -0.10
N THR A 124 -15.81 -20.90 0.78
CA THR A 124 -15.61 -19.56 1.33
C THR A 124 -15.24 -18.61 0.20
N ARG A 125 -16.00 -17.52 0.07
CA ARG A 125 -15.75 -16.45 -0.89
C ARG A 125 -14.79 -15.42 -0.31
N PHE A 126 -13.82 -15.02 -1.12
CA PHE A 126 -12.87 -13.96 -0.84
C PHE A 126 -13.03 -12.85 -1.87
N SER A 127 -12.67 -11.63 -1.46
CA SER A 127 -12.70 -10.45 -2.31
C SER A 127 -11.38 -9.70 -2.26
N ASN A 128 -10.97 -9.20 -3.42
CA ASN A 128 -9.90 -8.23 -3.57
C ASN A 128 -10.50 -6.82 -3.58
N PRO A 129 -10.07 -5.93 -2.67
CA PRO A 129 -10.49 -4.54 -2.73
C PRO A 129 -10.06 -3.88 -4.04
N LYS A 130 -10.96 -3.08 -4.60
CA LYS A 130 -10.70 -2.31 -5.81
C LYS A 130 -9.64 -1.25 -5.54
N PHE A 131 -8.80 -0.98 -6.54
CA PHE A 131 -7.79 0.09 -6.55
C PHE A 131 -6.63 -0.07 -5.55
N LYS A 132 -6.21 -1.30 -5.24
CA LYS A 132 -4.95 -1.53 -4.51
C LYS A 132 -3.74 -1.20 -5.38
N ARG A 133 -2.74 -0.54 -4.79
CA ARG A 133 -1.39 -0.54 -5.36
C ARG A 133 -0.74 -1.87 -5.02
N LEU A 134 -0.50 -2.64 -6.07
CA LEU A 134 0.09 -3.97 -6.01
C LEU A 134 1.29 -3.99 -6.94
N LYS A 135 2.43 -4.41 -6.42
CA LYS A 135 3.61 -4.71 -7.21
C LYS A 135 3.99 -6.17 -6.99
N ILE A 136 4.03 -6.92 -8.09
CA ILE A 136 4.41 -8.32 -8.11
C ILE A 136 5.73 -8.42 -8.86
N SER A 137 6.70 -9.13 -8.29
CA SER A 137 7.97 -9.46 -8.93
C SER A 137 8.36 -10.89 -8.63
N GLN A 138 8.91 -11.60 -9.60
CA GLN A 138 9.42 -12.96 -9.40
C GLN A 138 10.66 -12.93 -8.49
N LEU A 139 10.83 -13.96 -7.65
CA LEU A 139 12.03 -14.12 -6.83
C LEU A 139 13.26 -14.45 -7.70
N PRO A 140 14.48 -14.10 -7.25
CA PRO A 140 15.71 -14.32 -8.04
C PRO A 140 16.01 -15.79 -8.37
N ASP A 141 15.54 -16.71 -7.54
CA ASP A 141 15.67 -18.16 -7.71
C ASP A 141 14.55 -18.76 -8.59
N HIS A 142 13.64 -17.91 -9.09
CA HIS A 142 12.44 -18.29 -9.83
C HIS A 142 11.50 -19.23 -9.07
N ASN A 143 11.67 -19.37 -7.75
CA ASN A 143 10.91 -20.32 -6.92
C ASN A 143 9.76 -19.63 -6.18
N GLY A 144 9.13 -18.63 -6.79
CA GLY A 144 8.01 -17.91 -6.21
C GLY A 144 8.01 -16.42 -6.52
N TYR A 145 7.22 -15.70 -5.72
CA TYR A 145 6.90 -14.30 -5.96
C TYR A 145 7.03 -13.46 -4.71
N LYS A 146 7.56 -12.25 -4.91
CA LYS A 146 7.53 -11.15 -3.96
C LYS A 146 6.39 -10.21 -4.32
N ILE A 147 5.53 -9.96 -3.35
CA ILE A 147 4.34 -9.12 -3.49
C ILE A 147 4.47 -7.95 -2.52
N ILE A 148 4.37 -6.74 -3.05
CA ILE A 148 4.33 -5.51 -2.27
C ILE A 148 2.93 -4.91 -2.39
N VAL A 149 2.25 -4.77 -1.26
CA VAL A 149 0.89 -4.24 -1.20
C VAL A 149 0.68 -3.46 0.10
N SER A 150 0.17 -2.23 0.00
CA SER A 150 -0.07 -1.36 1.17
C SER A 150 1.16 -1.20 2.08
N GLY A 151 2.36 -1.23 1.49
CA GLY A 151 3.64 -1.05 2.19
C GLY A 151 4.15 -2.31 2.89
N LYS A 152 3.42 -3.42 2.79
CA LYS A 152 3.83 -4.72 3.28
C LYS A 152 4.50 -5.51 2.17
N GLU A 153 5.48 -6.30 2.56
CA GLU A 153 6.16 -7.26 1.70
C GLU A 153 5.74 -8.67 2.10
N ILE A 154 5.28 -9.45 1.12
CA ILE A 154 4.96 -10.87 1.28
C ILE A 154 5.76 -11.67 0.28
N ILE A 155 6.33 -12.77 0.75
CA ILE A 155 7.05 -13.73 -0.06
C ILE A 155 6.21 -15.00 -0.13
N LEU A 156 5.83 -15.39 -1.34
CA LEU A 156 5.15 -16.64 -1.63
C LEU A 156 6.12 -17.57 -2.34
N GLY A 157 6.70 -18.51 -1.61
CA GLY A 157 7.59 -19.54 -2.16
C GLY A 157 6.82 -20.73 -2.72
N GLY A 158 7.34 -21.33 -3.80
CA GLY A 158 6.79 -22.55 -4.41
C GLY A 158 5.44 -22.39 -5.11
N VAL A 159 4.94 -21.16 -5.27
CA VAL A 159 3.64 -20.90 -5.92
C VAL A 159 3.77 -20.76 -7.43
N THR A 160 2.71 -21.12 -8.15
CA THR A 160 2.64 -21.05 -9.61
C THR A 160 2.30 -19.64 -10.11
N ASP A 161 2.70 -19.32 -11.34
CA ASP A 161 2.30 -18.10 -12.04
C ASP A 161 0.77 -17.97 -12.11
N SER A 162 0.10 -19.10 -12.34
CA SER A 162 -1.36 -19.22 -12.39
C SER A 162 -2.03 -18.74 -11.10
N LEU A 163 -1.50 -19.10 -9.93
CA LEU A 163 -2.03 -18.61 -8.65
C LEU A 163 -1.95 -17.09 -8.61
N VAL A 164 -0.77 -16.53 -8.86
CA VAL A 164 -0.53 -15.09 -8.69
C VAL A 164 -1.35 -14.27 -9.67
N GLU A 165 -1.42 -14.69 -10.93
CA GLU A 165 -2.26 -14.05 -11.94
C GLU A 165 -3.73 -14.06 -11.53
N ASN A 166 -4.29 -15.22 -11.16
CA ASN A 166 -5.71 -15.30 -10.84
C ASN A 166 -6.07 -14.64 -9.51
N LEU A 167 -5.25 -14.83 -8.47
CA LEU A 167 -5.51 -14.34 -7.12
C LEU A 167 -5.58 -12.81 -7.06
N PHE A 168 -4.78 -12.12 -7.87
CA PHE A 168 -4.69 -10.65 -7.82
C PHE A 168 -5.40 -9.91 -8.96
N THR A 169 -5.88 -10.62 -9.99
CA THR A 169 -6.66 -10.00 -11.07
C THR A 169 -8.17 -10.13 -10.86
N ARG A 170 -8.63 -11.17 -10.17
CA ARG A 170 -10.06 -11.40 -9.93
C ARG A 170 -10.58 -10.56 -8.78
N GLU A 171 -11.76 -9.95 -8.96
CA GLU A 171 -12.41 -9.19 -7.87
C GLU A 171 -12.88 -10.11 -6.74
N THR A 172 -13.34 -11.33 -7.07
CA THR A 172 -13.78 -12.34 -6.11
C THR A 172 -13.39 -13.75 -6.54
N PHE A 173 -13.18 -14.64 -5.58
CA PHE A 173 -12.84 -16.05 -5.81
C PHE A 173 -13.21 -16.92 -4.60
N THR A 174 -13.21 -18.24 -4.74
CA THR A 174 -13.44 -19.21 -3.65
C THR A 174 -12.17 -19.98 -3.27
N GLY A 175 -12.21 -20.72 -2.15
CA GLY A 175 -11.18 -21.72 -1.83
C GLY A 175 -11.07 -22.80 -2.92
N SER A 176 -12.20 -23.24 -3.49
CA SER A 176 -12.25 -24.17 -4.63
C SER A 176 -11.52 -23.63 -5.87
N ASP A 177 -11.64 -22.34 -6.15
CA ASP A 177 -10.87 -21.70 -7.23
C ASP A 177 -9.37 -21.78 -6.95
N VAL A 178 -8.94 -21.50 -5.71
CA VAL A 178 -7.52 -21.52 -5.32
C VAL A 178 -6.93 -22.94 -5.44
N MET A 179 -7.68 -23.96 -5.04
CA MET A 179 -7.27 -25.37 -5.23
C MET A 179 -7.09 -25.74 -6.71
N THR A 180 -7.85 -25.09 -7.60
CA THR A 180 -7.71 -25.29 -9.05
C THR A 180 -6.43 -24.64 -9.58
N TRP A 181 -6.01 -23.51 -8.99
CA TRP A 181 -4.78 -22.79 -9.38
C TRP A 181 -3.50 -23.41 -8.80
N LEU A 182 -3.64 -24.17 -7.70
CA LEU A 182 -2.56 -24.90 -7.02
C LEU A 182 -2.81 -26.42 -7.06
N PRO A 183 -2.79 -27.05 -8.25
CA PRO A 183 -3.00 -28.48 -8.34
C PRO A 183 -1.89 -29.24 -7.60
N GLY A 184 -2.29 -30.13 -6.70
CA GLY A 184 -1.37 -30.97 -5.91
C GLY A 184 -0.97 -30.41 -4.54
N PHE A 185 -1.45 -29.22 -4.18
CA PHE A 185 -1.33 -28.68 -2.82
C PHE A 185 -2.48 -29.17 -1.94
N ASP A 186 -2.24 -29.31 -0.64
CA ASP A 186 -3.26 -29.69 0.33
C ASP A 186 -4.02 -28.46 0.87
N TRP A 187 -5.33 -28.60 1.03
CA TRP A 187 -6.17 -27.51 1.48
C TRP A 187 -5.82 -27.05 2.91
N GLU A 188 -5.64 -27.97 3.85
CA GLU A 188 -5.42 -27.63 5.26
C GLU A 188 -3.97 -27.27 5.54
N VAL A 189 -3.03 -27.97 4.90
CA VAL A 189 -1.59 -27.81 5.17
C VAL A 189 -1.00 -26.61 4.42
N ASP A 190 -1.41 -26.37 3.18
CA ASP A 190 -0.76 -25.38 2.33
C ASP A 190 -1.64 -24.15 2.08
N VAL A 191 -2.90 -24.37 1.68
CA VAL A 191 -3.77 -23.28 1.20
C VAL A 191 -4.39 -22.47 2.34
N VAL A 192 -4.85 -23.13 3.40
CA VAL A 192 -5.43 -22.46 4.58
C VAL A 192 -4.44 -21.50 5.24
N PRO A 193 -3.16 -21.86 5.50
CA PRO A 193 -2.19 -20.92 6.07
C PRO A 193 -1.92 -19.73 5.16
N LEU A 194 -1.79 -19.96 3.85
CA LEU A 194 -1.61 -18.91 2.85
C LEU A 194 -2.77 -17.91 2.87
N LEU A 195 -4.00 -18.38 2.72
CA LEU A 195 -5.18 -17.51 2.70
C LEU A 195 -5.41 -16.84 4.06
N THR A 196 -5.12 -17.52 5.18
CA THR A 196 -5.15 -16.92 6.52
C THR A 196 -4.19 -15.74 6.62
N HIS A 197 -2.96 -15.89 6.15
CA HIS A 197 -1.98 -14.82 6.16
C HIS A 197 -2.46 -13.63 5.30
N LEU A 198 -2.96 -13.87 4.09
CA LEU A 198 -3.47 -12.80 3.23
C LEU A 198 -4.69 -12.08 3.82
N VAL A 199 -5.58 -12.80 4.53
CA VAL A 199 -6.76 -12.22 5.20
C VAL A 199 -6.36 -11.35 6.40
N THR A 200 -5.51 -11.89 7.27
CA THR A 200 -5.05 -11.20 8.50
C THR A 200 -4.19 -9.99 8.18
N GLU A 201 -3.43 -10.02 7.08
CA GLU A 201 -2.68 -8.88 6.59
C GLU A 201 -3.55 -7.83 5.86
N GLY A 202 -4.83 -8.10 5.62
CA GLY A 202 -5.77 -7.19 4.95
C GLY A 202 -5.60 -7.12 3.43
N ILE A 203 -5.00 -8.14 2.83
CA ILE A 203 -4.72 -8.22 1.40
C ILE A 203 -5.92 -8.80 0.64
N ILE A 204 -6.63 -9.73 1.25
CA ILE A 204 -7.93 -10.20 0.78
C ILE A 204 -8.93 -10.15 1.94
N PHE A 205 -10.22 -10.17 1.64
CA PHE A 205 -11.28 -10.07 2.64
C PHE A 205 -12.26 -11.21 2.44
N VAL A 206 -12.67 -11.85 3.54
CA VAL A 206 -13.77 -12.81 3.52
C VAL A 206 -15.05 -12.06 3.17
N ASP A 207 -15.71 -12.48 2.09
CA ASP A 207 -16.99 -11.93 1.69
C ASP A 207 -18.09 -12.60 2.53
N THR A 208 -18.60 -11.87 3.52
CA THR A 208 -19.70 -12.32 4.38
C THR A 208 -21.06 -11.93 3.82
N THR A 209 -21.12 -11.29 2.64
CA THR A 209 -22.39 -11.02 1.98
C THR A 209 -22.88 -12.31 1.32
N VAL A 210 -23.90 -12.90 1.94
CA VAL A 210 -24.75 -13.95 1.36
C VAL A 210 -25.65 -13.33 0.30
#